data_AF-A0A971FTU4-F1
#
_entry.id   AF-A0A971FTU4-F1
#
_cell.length_a   1.000
_cell.length_b   1.000
_cell.length_c   1.000
_cell.angle_alpha   90.00
_cell.angle_beta   90.00
_cell.angle_gamma   90.00
#
_symmetry.space_group_name_H-M   'P 1'
#
loop_
_entity.id
_entity.type
_entity.pdbx_description
1 polymer ?
#
loop_
_entity_poly.entity_id
_entity_poly.type
_entity_poly.pdbx_seq_one_letter_code
_entity_poly.pdbx_strand_id
1 'polypeptide(L)' 'MTRKEQALYALMEEQGYSYGCMMTSIQLLSQSKEAQDDIIDYLYSGHHTEQEFIERLADLSTHP' A
#
# COMPACT_ATOMS: atom_id res chain seq x y z
N MET A 1 4.10 -12.06 -7.24
CA MET A 1 3.65 -11.45 -5.98
C MET A 1 3.90 -12.41 -4.83
N THR A 2 4.54 -11.95 -3.78
CA THR A 2 4.69 -12.67 -2.50
C THR A 2 3.34 -12.78 -1.77
N ARG A 3 3.26 -13.57 -0.71
CA ARG A 3 2.06 -13.63 0.14
C ARG A 3 1.67 -12.28 0.73
N LYS A 4 2.66 -11.45 1.10
CA LYS A 4 2.40 -10.10 1.63
C LYS A 4 1.87 -9.16 0.56
N GLU A 5 2.45 -9.18 -0.63
CA GLU A 5 1.95 -8.38 -1.76
C GLU A 5 0.53 -8.79 -2.16
N GLN A 6 0.19 -10.09 -2.08
CA GLN A 6 -1.18 -10.57 -2.28
C GLN A 6 -2.14 -10.09 -1.19
N ALA A 7 -1.72 -10.13 0.09
CA ALA A 7 -2.53 -9.63 1.20
C ALA A 7 -2.78 -8.12 1.08
N LEU A 8 -1.74 -7.36 0.72
CA LEU A 8 -1.84 -5.93 0.48
C LEU A 8 -2.78 -5.62 -0.70
N TYR A 9 -2.67 -6.36 -1.81
CA TYR A 9 -3.59 -6.22 -2.94
C TYR A 9 -5.04 -6.45 -2.52
N ALA A 10 -5.31 -7.56 -1.82
CA ALA A 10 -6.67 -7.90 -1.39
C ALA A 10 -7.26 -6.84 -0.45
N LEU A 11 -6.45 -6.29 0.46
CA LEU A 11 -6.88 -5.25 1.38
C LEU A 11 -7.22 -3.95 0.64
N MET A 12 -6.41 -3.55 -0.34
CA MET A 12 -6.72 -2.38 -1.17
C MET A 12 -7.95 -2.61 -2.07
N GLU A 13 -8.11 -3.81 -2.61
CA GLU A 13 -9.28 -4.16 -3.42
C GLU A 13 -10.57 -4.10 -2.59
N GLU A 14 -10.55 -4.61 -1.35
CA GLU A 14 -11.67 -4.55 -0.41
C GLU A 14 -12.06 -3.11 -0.05
N GLN A 15 -11.07 -2.20 0.03
CA GLN A 15 -11.29 -0.79 0.32
C GLN A 15 -11.64 0.05 -0.92
N GLY A 16 -11.64 -0.54 -2.11
CA GLY A 16 -12.09 0.11 -3.35
C GLY A 16 -11.04 0.98 -4.03
N TYR A 17 -9.74 0.77 -3.77
CA TYR A 17 -8.67 1.47 -4.49
C TYR A 17 -8.63 1.11 -5.97
N SER A 18 -8.19 2.05 -6.80
CA SER A 18 -8.05 1.82 -8.23
C SER A 18 -6.97 0.79 -8.55
N TYR A 19 -7.17 0.01 -9.62
CA TYR A 19 -6.19 -0.98 -10.08
C TYR A 19 -4.79 -0.36 -10.31
N GLY A 20 -4.74 0.84 -10.87
CA GLY A 20 -3.49 1.57 -11.07
C GLY A 20 -2.78 1.84 -9.75
N CYS A 21 -3.51 2.39 -8.77
CA CYS A 21 -2.98 2.64 -7.44
C CYS A 21 -2.47 1.36 -6.78
N MET A 22 -3.26 0.27 -6.82
CA MET A 22 -2.88 -1.01 -6.24
C MET A 22 -1.56 -1.54 -6.83
N MET A 23 -1.46 -1.59 -8.16
CA MET A 23 -0.28 -2.13 -8.84
C MET A 23 0.96 -1.27 -8.63
N THR A 24 0.83 0.05 -8.69
CA THR A 24 1.93 0.97 -8.43
C THR A 24 2.44 0.83 -6.99
N SER A 25 1.54 0.70 -6.02
CA SER A 25 1.90 0.53 -4.60
C SER A 25 2.68 -0.75 -4.37
N ILE A 26 2.20 -1.87 -4.91
CA ILE A 26 2.90 -3.17 -4.81
C ILE A 26 4.29 -3.08 -5.44
N GLN A 27 4.42 -2.43 -6.59
CA GLN A 27 5.71 -2.27 -7.26
C GLN A 27 6.68 -1.44 -6.41
N LEU A 28 6.22 -0.31 -5.86
CA LEU A 28 7.03 0.57 -4.99
C LEU A 28 7.49 -0.14 -3.72
N LEU A 29 6.60 -0.90 -3.09
CA LEU A 29 6.86 -1.56 -1.81
C LEU A 29 7.58 -2.91 -1.95
N SER A 30 7.73 -3.44 -3.17
CA SER A 30 8.25 -4.79 -3.44
C SER A 30 9.63 -5.08 -2.81
N GLN A 31 10.45 -4.04 -2.62
CA GLN A 31 11.82 -4.17 -2.09
C GLN A 31 11.92 -4.05 -0.56
N SER A 32 10.86 -3.58 0.13
CA SER A 32 10.88 -3.37 1.58
C SER A 32 9.73 -4.08 2.28
N LYS A 33 10.06 -5.15 2.99
CA LYS A 33 9.08 -5.88 3.82
C LYS A 33 8.54 -5.03 4.97
N GLU A 34 9.35 -4.11 5.48
CA GLU A 34 8.98 -3.18 6.54
C GLU A 34 7.97 -2.15 6.02
N ALA A 35 8.23 -1.55 4.85
CA ALA A 35 7.28 -0.64 4.23
C ALA A 35 5.95 -1.33 3.85
N GLN A 36 5.98 -2.62 3.49
CA GLN A 36 4.76 -3.42 3.30
C GLN A 36 3.97 -3.57 4.60
N ASP A 37 4.64 -3.82 5.73
CA ASP A 37 3.98 -3.95 7.04
C ASP A 37 3.39 -2.62 7.49
N ASP A 38 4.15 -1.52 7.36
CA ASP A 38 3.68 -0.16 7.68
C ASP A 38 2.42 0.23 6.90
N ILE A 39 2.38 -0.12 5.61
CA ILE A 39 1.22 0.17 4.75
C ILE A 39 0.04 -0.73 5.10
N ILE A 40 0.27 -1.99 5.43
CA ILE A 40 -0.79 -2.88 5.88
C ILE A 40 -1.41 -2.35 7.18
N ASP A 41 -0.59 -1.94 8.14
CA ASP A 41 -1.05 -1.35 9.41
C ASP A 41 -1.79 -0.03 9.18
N TYR A 42 -1.29 0.82 8.28
CA TYR A 42 -1.97 2.05 7.85
C TYR A 42 -3.37 1.74 7.31
N LEU A 43 -3.51 0.79 6.38
CA LEU A 43 -4.79 0.41 5.79
C LEU A 43 -5.74 -0.25 6.81
N TYR A 44 -5.23 -0.92 7.85
CA TYR A 44 -6.07 -1.43 8.94
C TYR A 44 -6.52 -0.35 9.92
N SER A 45 -5.80 0.78 10.01
CA SER A 45 -6.15 1.86 10.93
C SER A 45 -7.44 2.60 10.55
N GLY A 46 -7.90 2.46 9.30
CA GLY A 46 -9.13 3.07 8.82
C GLY A 46 -9.29 2.98 7.31
N HIS A 47 -10.44 3.44 6.81
CA HIS A 47 -10.65 3.65 5.38
C HIS A 47 -10.02 4.99 4.99
N HIS A 48 -9.01 4.95 4.14
CA HIS A 48 -8.33 6.15 3.63
C HIS A 48 -8.70 6.36 2.17
N THR A 49 -8.81 7.61 1.76
CA THR A 49 -9.00 7.93 0.35
C THR A 49 -7.76 7.54 -0.47
N GLU A 50 -7.93 7.37 -1.78
CA GLU A 50 -6.81 7.11 -2.69
C GLU A 50 -5.75 8.22 -2.64
N GLN A 51 -6.16 9.47 -2.44
CA GLN A 51 -5.24 10.59 -2.29
C GLN A 51 -4.40 10.48 -1.01
N GLU A 52 -5.02 10.26 0.15
CA GLU A 52 -4.31 10.12 1.43
C GLU A 52 -3.32 8.94 1.39
N PHE A 53 -3.71 7.85 0.72
CA PHE A 53 -2.85 6.70 0.52
C PHE A 53 -1.64 7.01 -0.38
N ILE A 54 -1.83 7.75 -1.48
CA ILE A 54 -0.74 8.19 -2.35
C ILE A 54 0.24 9.10 -1.59
N GLU A 55 -0.28 10.03 -0.77
CA GLU A 55 0.55 10.90 0.07
C GLU A 55 1.38 10.07 1.06
N ARG A 56 0.76 9.06 1.71
CA ARG A 56 1.46 8.14 2.61
C ARG A 56 2.57 7.35 1.91
N LEU A 57 2.33 6.87 0.68
CA LEU A 57 3.35 6.18 -0.11
C LEU A 57 4.50 7.10 -0.51
N ALA A 58 4.20 8.36 -0.83
CA ALA A 58 5.23 9.36 -1.14
C ALA A 58 6.13 9.63 0.06
N ASP A 59 5.57 9.73 1.27
CA ASP A 59 6.32 9.93 2.51
C ASP A 59 7.31 8.79 2.78
N LEU A 60 6.87 7.54 2.60
CA LEU A 60 7.70 6.33 2.74
C LEU A 60 8.82 6.27 1.70
N SER A 61 8.56 6.78 0.49
CA SER A 61 9.53 6.77 -0.61
C SER A 61 10.64 7.83 -0.45
N THR A 62 10.37 8.88 0.33
CA THR A 62 11.24 10.06 0.43
C THR A 62 12.20 9.99 1.63
N HIS A 63 11.94 9.10 2.59
CA HIS A 63 12.79 8.85 3.75
C HIS A 63 13.27 7.40 3.77
N PRO A 64 14.40 7.08 3.10
CA PRO A 64 14.98 5.74 3.09
C PRO A 64 15.59 5.33 4.43
#